data_AF-A0A2K5QHZ2-F1
#
_entry.id   AF-A0A2K5QHZ2-F1
#
_cell.length_a   1.000
_cell.length_b   1.000
_cell.length_c   1.000
_cell.angle_alpha   90.00
_cell.angle_beta   90.00
_cell.angle_gamma   90.00
#
_symmetry.space_group_name_H-M   'P 1'
#
loop_
_entity.id
_entity.type
_entity.pdbx_description
1 polymer ?
#
loop_
_entity_poly.entity_id
_entity_poly.type
_entity_poly.pdbx_seq_one_letter_code
_entity_poly.pdbx_strand_id
1 'polypeptide(L)'
;MNPEVAPKSYVIHDSQKMMWVLSGNSLIAPPLSRSVKPVTLALIACRDTEFGDEKKGNVVYLGIKEKELCLFCAEIQGKPTLQLKEKNIMDLYTENKAEKPFLFFHNKEGSTSLFQLVSYPGWFTAPSSTSGQPIILTQERNKTNNTNFYLYSVN
;
A
#
# COMPACT_ATOMS: atom_id res chain seq x y z
N MET A 1 21.30 22.34 6.46
CA MET A 1 20.63 21.60 5.38
C MET A 1 19.65 20.66 6.04
N ASN A 2 18.35 20.80 5.77
CA ASN A 2 17.37 19.82 6.19
C ASN A 2 17.68 18.53 5.40
N PRO A 3 17.80 17.34 6.01
CA PRO A 3 17.95 16.12 5.22
C PRO A 3 16.78 16.05 4.23
N GLU A 4 17.10 15.83 2.96
CA GLU A 4 16.12 15.69 1.90
C GLU A 4 15.19 14.54 2.27
N VAL A 5 13.92 14.85 2.52
CA VAL A 5 12.95 13.84 2.97
C VAL A 5 12.63 12.95 1.78
N ALA A 6 12.95 11.66 1.90
CA ALA A 6 12.75 10.69 0.84
C ALA A 6 11.84 9.53 1.30
N PRO A 7 11.05 8.93 0.39
CA PRO A 7 10.28 7.73 0.69
C PRO A 7 11.21 6.55 1.03
N LYS A 8 10.82 5.76 2.03
CA LYS A 8 11.47 4.50 2.34
C LYS A 8 11.05 3.44 1.34
N SER A 9 11.99 2.62 0.92
CA SER A 9 11.79 1.63 -0.14
C SER A 9 11.74 0.21 0.44
N TYR A 10 10.77 -0.59 0.02
CA TYR A 10 10.55 -1.94 0.52
C TYR A 10 10.22 -2.93 -0.58
N VAL A 11 10.70 -4.16 -0.44
CA VAL A 11 10.07 -5.33 -1.07
C VAL A 11 8.99 -5.84 -0.14
N ILE A 12 7.81 -6.14 -0.69
CA ILE A 12 6.61 -6.53 0.05
C ILE A 12 6.15 -7.93 -0.35
N HIS A 13 5.84 -8.76 0.64
CA HIS A 13 5.20 -10.06 0.44
C HIS A 13 4.34 -10.48 1.62
N ASP A 14 3.46 -11.46 1.44
CA ASP A 14 2.65 -12.03 2.52
C ASP A 14 3.34 -13.24 3.21
N SER A 15 2.64 -13.93 4.11
CA SER A 15 3.19 -15.12 4.80
C SER A 15 3.42 -16.32 3.88
N GLN A 16 2.77 -16.36 2.73
CA GLN A 16 2.93 -17.40 1.71
C GLN A 16 4.01 -17.04 0.68
N LYS A 17 4.77 -15.96 0.92
CA LYS A 17 5.80 -15.42 0.01
C LYS A 17 5.23 -15.00 -1.35
N MET A 18 3.99 -14.51 -1.35
CA MET A 18 3.35 -13.91 -2.51
C MET A 18 3.82 -12.46 -2.63
N MET A 19 4.57 -12.16 -3.69
CA MET A 19 5.29 -10.90 -3.87
C MET A 19 4.43 -9.93 -4.67
N TRP A 20 4.41 -8.64 -4.35
CA TRP A 20 3.68 -7.70 -5.19
C TRP A 20 4.41 -7.46 -6.51
N VAL A 21 3.67 -7.56 -7.61
CA VAL A 21 4.16 -7.39 -8.98
C VAL A 21 3.21 -6.47 -9.74
N LEU A 22 3.75 -5.56 -10.53
CA LEU A 22 2.96 -4.73 -11.43
C LEU A 22 2.58 -5.54 -12.67
N SER A 23 1.27 -5.67 -12.92
CA SER A 23 0.70 -6.29 -14.11
C SER A 23 -0.29 -5.32 -14.74
N GLY A 24 0.08 -4.73 -15.89
CA GLY A 24 -0.66 -3.61 -16.46
C GLY A 24 -0.72 -2.43 -15.48
N ASN A 25 -1.93 -1.97 -15.17
CA ASN A 25 -2.18 -0.90 -14.19
C ASN A 25 -2.71 -1.42 -12.83
N SER A 26 -2.33 -2.64 -12.45
CA SER A 26 -2.74 -3.24 -11.17
C SER A 26 -1.58 -3.99 -10.52
N LEU A 27 -1.63 -4.10 -9.20
CA LEU A 27 -0.72 -4.96 -8.45
C LEU A 27 -1.35 -6.34 -8.32
N ILE A 28 -0.57 -7.38 -8.55
CA ILE A 28 -0.96 -8.78 -8.31
C ILE A 28 0.03 -9.40 -7.30
N ALA A 29 -0.33 -10.53 -6.71
CA ALA A 29 0.53 -11.27 -5.78
C ALA A 29 0.80 -12.71 -6.23
N PRO A 30 1.67 -12.95 -7.23
CA PRO A 30 2.11 -14.30 -7.58
C PRO A 30 3.10 -14.86 -6.55
N PRO A 31 3.26 -16.20 -6.48
CA PRO A 31 4.30 -16.81 -5.66
C PRO A 31 5.69 -16.43 -6.17
N LEU A 32 6.64 -16.29 -5.25
CA LEU A 32 8.04 -16.02 -5.59
C LEU A 32 8.58 -17.11 -6.54
N SER A 33 9.15 -16.67 -7.66
CA SER A 33 9.88 -17.52 -8.60
C SER A 33 10.99 -16.73 -9.30
N ARG A 34 11.89 -17.43 -10.00
CA ARG A 34 13.03 -16.78 -10.69
C ARG A 34 12.63 -15.77 -11.77
N SER A 35 11.43 -15.89 -12.34
CA SER A 35 10.92 -15.00 -13.39
C SER A 35 10.15 -13.80 -12.84
N VAL A 36 9.77 -13.83 -11.56
CA VAL A 36 9.00 -12.76 -10.93
C VAL A 36 9.93 -11.61 -10.55
N LYS A 37 9.62 -10.42 -11.05
CA LYS A 37 10.28 -9.16 -10.67
C LYS A 37 9.34 -8.38 -9.75
N PRO A 38 9.56 -8.39 -8.42
CA PRO A 38 8.71 -7.66 -7.50
C PRO A 38 8.83 -6.15 -7.73
N VAL A 39 7.75 -5.43 -7.43
CA VAL A 39 7.84 -3.97 -7.32
C VAL A 39 8.62 -3.59 -6.07
N THR A 40 9.27 -2.43 -6.12
CA THR A 40 9.75 -1.77 -4.90
C THR A 40 8.68 -0.78 -4.46
N LEU A 41 8.10 -1.02 -3.29
CA LEU A 41 7.11 -0.15 -2.66
C LEU A 41 7.83 1.06 -2.04
N ALA A 42 7.45 2.26 -2.45
CA ALA A 42 7.83 3.52 -1.82
C ALA A 42 6.78 3.89 -0.75
N LEU A 43 7.23 4.23 0.45
CA LEU A 43 6.38 4.59 1.58
C LEU A 43 6.90 5.88 2.21
N ILE A 44 6.02 6.86 2.39
CA ILE A 44 6.33 8.11 3.08
C ILE A 44 5.20 8.51 4.01
N ALA A 45 5.54 9.01 5.19
CA ALA A 45 4.55 9.48 6.16
C ALA A 45 3.87 10.76 5.65
N CYS A 46 2.55 10.82 5.79
CA CYS A 46 1.79 12.03 5.52
C CYS A 46 2.16 13.11 6.55
N ARG A 47 2.30 14.36 6.11
CA ARG A 47 2.54 15.52 6.99
C ARG A 47 1.26 16.04 7.63
N ASP A 48 0.12 15.79 6.98
CA ASP A 48 -1.18 16.27 7.42
C ASP A 48 -1.67 15.45 8.62
N THR A 49 -1.88 16.14 9.74
CA THR A 49 -2.31 15.54 11.00
C THR A 49 -3.83 15.41 11.10
N GLU A 50 -4.61 15.98 10.18
CA GLU A 50 -6.09 15.92 10.16
C GLU A 50 -6.60 14.46 10.22
N PHE A 51 -5.86 13.55 9.59
CA PHE A 51 -6.26 12.15 9.43
C PHE A 51 -5.63 11.20 10.47
N GLY A 52 -4.91 11.73 11.45
CA GLY A 52 -4.23 10.94 12.47
C GLY A 52 -5.19 10.15 13.36
N ASP A 53 -4.82 8.92 13.69
CA ASP A 53 -5.52 8.09 14.67
C ASP A 53 -4.49 7.20 15.39
N GLU A 54 -4.18 7.53 16.64
CA GLU A 54 -3.14 6.85 17.44
C GLU A 54 -3.35 5.34 17.54
N LYS A 55 -4.60 4.87 17.47
CA LYS A 55 -4.92 3.44 17.56
C LYS A 55 -4.72 2.71 16.23
N LYS A 56 -4.66 3.43 15.11
CA LYS A 56 -4.56 2.87 13.76
C LYS A 56 -3.16 2.95 13.17
N GLY A 57 -2.26 3.70 13.78
CA GLY A 57 -0.86 3.83 13.35
C GLY A 57 -0.62 5.06 12.48
N ASN A 58 0.49 5.06 11.74
CA ASN A 58 0.91 6.23 10.97
C ASN A 58 0.09 6.36 9.69
N VAL A 59 -0.28 7.58 9.33
CA VAL A 59 -0.88 7.86 8.01
C VAL A 59 0.25 7.95 6.99
N VAL A 60 0.16 7.18 5.91
CA VAL A 60 1.20 7.09 4.87
C VAL A 60 0.62 7.18 3.47
N TYR A 61 1.46 7.63 2.55
CA TYR A 61 1.29 7.41 1.11
C TYR A 61 2.10 6.17 0.69
N LEU A 62 1.56 5.45 -0.29
CA LEU A 62 2.19 4.27 -0.88
C LEU A 62 2.31 4.48 -2.39
N GLY A 63 3.52 4.31 -2.91
CA GLY A 63 3.82 4.41 -4.33
C GLY A 63 4.73 3.29 -4.82
N ILE A 64 4.97 3.25 -6.12
CA ILE A 64 5.91 2.31 -6.71
C ILE A 64 7.19 3.06 -7.07
N LYS A 65 8.33 2.69 -6.47
CA LYS A 65 9.63 3.32 -6.71
C LYS A 65 9.95 3.29 -8.21
N GLU A 66 10.56 4.38 -8.70
CA GLU A 66 10.92 4.58 -10.12
C GLU A 66 9.72 4.54 -11.08
N LYS A 67 8.50 4.68 -10.55
CA LYS A 67 7.28 4.84 -11.34
C LYS A 67 6.49 5.99 -10.76
N GLU A 68 5.82 6.73 -11.65
CA GLU A 68 4.86 7.76 -11.23
C GLU A 68 3.50 7.10 -10.94
N LEU A 69 3.48 6.09 -10.07
CA LEU A 69 2.27 5.36 -9.72
C LEU A 69 2.12 5.29 -8.20
N CYS A 70 0.99 5.79 -7.71
CA CYS A 70 0.60 5.71 -6.31
C CYS A 70 -0.64 4.84 -6.11
N LEU A 71 -0.69 4.14 -4.97
CA LEU A 71 -1.88 3.40 -4.57
C LEU A 71 -2.99 4.39 -4.24
N PHE A 72 -4.17 4.11 -4.79
CA PHE A 72 -5.33 4.98 -4.71
C PHE A 72 -6.58 4.13 -4.46
N CYS A 73 -7.49 4.61 -3.61
CA CYS A 73 -8.82 4.05 -3.47
C CYS A 73 -9.80 4.76 -4.40
N ALA A 74 -10.33 4.04 -5.37
CA ALA A 74 -11.47 4.47 -6.17
C ALA A 74 -12.77 3.91 -5.60
N GLU A 75 -13.88 4.63 -5.78
CA GLU A 75 -15.20 4.03 -5.63
C GLU A 75 -15.68 3.54 -6.99
N ILE A 76 -15.88 2.23 -7.13
CA ILE A 76 -16.38 1.61 -8.37
C ILE A 76 -17.63 0.83 -8.00
N GLN A 77 -18.76 1.20 -8.61
CA GLN A 77 -20.08 0.59 -8.34
C GLN A 77 -20.43 0.58 -6.83
N GLY A 78 -20.12 1.67 -6.13
CA GLY A 78 -20.39 1.82 -4.70
C GLY A 78 -19.49 1.01 -3.77
N LYS A 79 -18.38 0.45 -4.28
CA LYS A 79 -17.41 -0.31 -3.47
C LYS A 79 -16.00 0.28 -3.56
N PRO A 80 -15.27 0.36 -2.43
CA PRO A 80 -13.88 0.77 -2.46
C PRO A 80 -13.04 -0.27 -3.20
N THR A 81 -12.29 0.21 -4.19
CA THR A 81 -11.44 -0.62 -5.05
C THR A 81 -10.03 -0.04 -5.08
N LEU A 82 -9.03 -0.90 -4.86
CA LEU A 82 -7.64 -0.50 -4.96
C LEU A 82 -7.26 -0.31 -6.43
N GLN A 83 -6.61 0.80 -6.74
CA GLN A 83 -6.14 1.15 -8.07
C GLN A 83 -4.73 1.73 -7.97
N LEU A 84 -4.06 1.81 -9.12
CA LEU A 84 -2.87 2.65 -9.29
C LEU A 84 -3.26 3.90 -10.07
N LYS A 85 -2.84 5.05 -9.58
CA LYS A 85 -3.05 6.35 -10.23
C LYS A 85 -1.72 6.99 -10.57
N GLU A 86 -1.65 7.54 -11.78
CA GLU A 86 -0.48 8.25 -12.27
C GLU A 86 -0.24 9.51 -11.43
N LYS A 87 0.74 9.43 -10.54
CA LYS A 87 1.12 10.49 -9.59
C LYS A 87 2.47 10.17 -8.95
N ASN A 88 3.31 11.19 -8.78
CA ASN A 88 4.53 11.07 -8.00
C ASN A 88 4.21 11.11 -6.49
N ILE A 89 4.83 10.20 -5.72
CA ILE A 89 4.60 10.12 -4.27
C ILE A 89 5.10 11.37 -3.53
N MET A 90 6.12 12.05 -4.06
CA MET A 90 6.62 13.30 -3.49
C MET A 90 5.66 14.46 -3.73
N ASP A 91 4.93 14.49 -4.85
CA ASP A 91 3.89 15.49 -5.07
C ASP A 91 2.79 15.37 -4.00
N LEU A 92 2.35 14.14 -3.70
CA LEU A 92 1.41 13.86 -2.61
C LEU A 92 1.95 14.30 -1.24
N TYR A 93 3.24 14.09 -0.99
CA TYR A 93 3.89 14.50 0.24
C TYR A 93 3.98 16.02 0.39
N THR A 94 4.30 16.74 -0.69
CA THR A 94 4.51 18.20 -0.69
C THR A 94 3.23 19.01 -0.77
N GLU A 95 2.12 18.40 -1.17
CA GLU A 95 0.81 19.05 -1.21
C GLU A 95 0.41 19.62 0.16
N ASN A 96 -0.27 20.76 0.15
CA ASN A 96 -0.65 21.45 1.39
C ASN A 96 -1.77 20.70 2.15
N LYS A 97 -2.68 20.05 1.40
CA LYS A 97 -3.78 19.28 1.94
C LYS A 97 -3.71 17.86 1.45
N ALA A 98 -3.78 16.89 2.37
CA ALA A 98 -3.67 15.50 1.98
C ALA A 98 -4.93 15.02 1.22
N GLU A 99 -4.70 14.30 0.12
CA GLU A 99 -5.78 13.66 -0.64
C GLU A 99 -6.15 12.33 0.00
N LYS A 100 -7.24 12.33 0.78
CA LYS A 100 -7.74 11.18 1.53
C LYS A 100 -7.79 9.83 0.77
N PRO A 101 -8.14 9.77 -0.54
CA PRO A 101 -8.15 8.51 -1.29
C PRO A 101 -6.78 7.83 -1.45
N PHE A 102 -5.68 8.56 -1.29
CA PHE A 102 -4.30 8.02 -1.34
C PHE A 102 -3.77 7.61 0.04
N LEU A 103 -4.52 7.87 1.11
CA LEU A 103 -4.04 7.68 2.47
C LEU A 103 -4.36 6.30 3.01
N PHE A 104 -3.34 5.69 3.61
CA PHE A 104 -3.42 4.44 4.33
C PHE A 104 -2.94 4.63 5.77
N PHE A 105 -3.62 4.03 6.72
CA PHE A 105 -3.04 3.74 8.02
C PHE A 105 -2.06 2.58 7.87
N HIS A 106 -0.80 2.79 8.23
CA HIS A 106 0.23 1.77 8.38
C HIS A 106 0.36 1.41 9.85
N ASN A 107 -0.05 0.18 10.18
CA ASN A 107 0.14 -0.40 11.51
C ASN A 107 1.12 -1.56 11.45
N LYS A 108 1.76 -1.87 12.58
CA LYS A 108 2.59 -3.06 12.76
C LYS A 108 1.93 -4.03 13.73
N GLU A 109 1.85 -5.29 13.32
CA GLU A 109 1.42 -6.40 14.15
C GLU A 109 2.59 -7.41 14.23
N GLY A 110 3.33 -7.36 15.33
CA GLY A 110 4.59 -8.08 15.47
C GLY A 110 5.61 -7.63 14.41
N SER A 111 6.09 -8.56 13.60
CA SER A 111 7.02 -8.31 12.48
C SER A 111 6.33 -7.97 11.16
N THR A 112 5.00 -7.97 11.12
CA THR A 112 4.21 -7.70 9.91
C THR A 112 3.63 -6.30 9.89
N SER A 113 3.36 -5.79 8.69
CA SER A 113 2.71 -4.52 8.42
C SER A 113 1.31 -4.75 7.88
N LEU A 114 0.41 -3.87 8.28
CA LEU A 114 -0.99 -3.83 7.87
C LEU A 114 -1.27 -2.46 7.25
N PHE A 115 -1.97 -2.44 6.12
CA PHE A 115 -2.41 -1.20 5.47
C PHE A 115 -3.93 -1.16 5.42
N GLN A 116 -4.50 -0.16 6.09
CA GLN A 116 -5.94 0.11 6.10
C GLN A 116 -6.22 1.41 5.38
N LEU A 117 -7.33 1.50 4.64
CA LEU A 117 -7.76 2.78 4.07
C LEU A 117 -8.18 3.78 5.14
N VAL A 118 -7.77 5.03 4.94
CA VAL A 118 -8.30 6.18 5.70
C VAL A 118 -9.70 6.56 5.20
N SER A 119 -9.93 6.46 3.89
CA SER A 119 -11.22 6.81 3.25
C SER A 119 -12.35 5.83 3.62
N TYR A 120 -12.02 4.56 3.88
CA TYR A 120 -12.97 3.51 4.22
C TYR A 120 -12.46 2.72 5.44
N PRO A 121 -12.76 3.16 6.67
CA PRO A 121 -12.33 2.47 7.88
C PRO A 121 -12.71 0.99 7.90
N GLY A 122 -11.80 0.13 8.35
CA GLY A 122 -12.00 -1.31 8.39
C GLY A 122 -11.79 -2.03 7.04
N TRP A 123 -11.39 -1.33 5.98
CA TRP A 123 -10.97 -1.94 4.72
C TRP A 123 -9.45 -2.00 4.62
N PHE A 124 -8.93 -3.20 4.38
CA PHE A 124 -7.50 -3.51 4.39
C PHE A 124 -7.04 -4.02 3.04
N THR A 125 -5.79 -3.74 2.68
CA THR A 125 -5.15 -4.36 1.51
C THR A 125 -4.94 -5.85 1.75
N ALA A 126 -5.27 -6.69 0.77
CA ALA A 126 -5.02 -8.12 0.81
C ALA A 126 -4.73 -8.68 -0.59
N PRO A 127 -3.93 -9.75 -0.73
CA PRO A 127 -3.93 -10.51 -1.97
C PRO A 127 -5.31 -11.13 -2.18
N SER A 128 -5.71 -11.25 -3.45
CA SER A 128 -6.90 -12.04 -3.80
C SER A 128 -6.67 -13.51 -3.48
N SER A 129 -7.75 -14.21 -3.10
CA SER A 129 -7.74 -15.67 -2.92
C SER A 129 -7.51 -16.44 -4.23
N THR A 130 -7.70 -15.79 -5.37
CA THR A 130 -7.44 -16.36 -6.70
C THR A 130 -6.08 -15.90 -7.21
N SER A 131 -5.20 -16.86 -7.52
CA SER A 131 -3.85 -16.56 -8.03
C SER A 131 -3.89 -15.72 -9.30
N GLY A 132 -2.97 -14.76 -9.40
CA GLY A 132 -2.85 -13.83 -10.54
C GLY A 132 -3.89 -12.72 -10.57
N GLN A 133 -4.85 -12.69 -9.64
CA GLN A 133 -5.79 -11.59 -9.52
C GLN A 133 -5.17 -10.39 -8.79
N PRO A 134 -5.72 -9.18 -8.99
CA PRO A 134 -5.21 -7.98 -8.35
C PRO A 134 -5.22 -8.07 -6.81
N ILE A 135 -4.34 -7.29 -6.17
CA ILE A 135 -4.48 -6.93 -4.76
C ILE A 135 -5.82 -6.23 -4.58
N ILE A 136 -6.57 -6.66 -3.57
CA ILE A 136 -7.93 -6.20 -3.29
C ILE A 136 -7.98 -5.42 -1.98
N LEU A 137 -9.14 -4.84 -1.72
CA LEU A 137 -9.54 -4.34 -0.41
C LEU A 137 -10.55 -5.32 0.20
N THR A 138 -10.40 -5.60 1.49
CA THR A 138 -11.28 -6.54 2.21
C THR A 138 -11.59 -6.02 3.60
N GLN A 139 -12.78 -6.34 4.11
CA GLN A 139 -13.12 -6.16 5.52
C GLN A 139 -12.89 -7.45 6.33
N GLU A 140 -12.63 -8.56 5.65
CA GLU A 140 -12.40 -9.86 6.29
C GLU A 140 -10.96 -9.99 6.74
N ARG A 141 -10.71 -9.73 8.02
CA ARG A 141 -9.45 -10.09 8.69
C ARG A 141 -9.54 -11.50 9.26
N ASN A 142 -8.46 -12.29 9.14
CA ASN A 142 -8.27 -13.60 9.79
C ASN A 142 -9.18 -14.76 9.34
N LYS A 143 -9.84 -14.64 8.17
CA LYS A 143 -10.58 -15.76 7.56
C LYS A 143 -9.78 -16.38 6.42
N THR A 144 -9.99 -15.85 5.22
CA THR A 144 -9.47 -16.37 3.95
C THR A 144 -8.35 -15.50 3.37
N ASN A 145 -8.37 -14.20 3.68
CA ASN A 145 -7.45 -13.22 3.12
C ASN A 145 -6.38 -12.82 4.13
N ASN A 146 -5.10 -12.91 3.71
CA ASN A 146 -3.98 -12.45 4.51
C ASN A 146 -3.81 -10.93 4.38
N THR A 147 -4.10 -10.18 5.43
CA THR A 147 -3.94 -8.72 5.43
C THR A 147 -2.56 -8.25 5.90
N ASN A 148 -1.70 -9.19 6.31
CA ASN A 148 -0.44 -8.89 6.98
C ASN A 148 0.73 -9.19 6.05
N PHE A 149 1.59 -8.19 5.86
CA PHE A 149 2.70 -8.22 4.93
C PHE A 149 4.04 -8.07 5.64
N TYR A 150 5.05 -8.78 5.17
CA TYR A 150 6.43 -8.52 5.53
C TYR A 150 7.01 -7.46 4.59
N LEU A 151 7.68 -6.46 5.17
CA LEU A 151 8.39 -5.41 4.43
C LEU A 151 9.89 -5.55 4.67
N TYR A 152 10.64 -5.74 3.59
CA TYR A 152 12.10 -5.79 3.63
C TYR A 152 12.66 -4.53 3.02
N SER A 153 13.39 -3.75 3.81
CA SER A 153 14.01 -2.51 3.34
C SER A 153 14.95 -2.81 2.18
N VAL A 154 14.87 -2.01 1.12
CA VAL A 154 15.88 -1.98 0.07
C VAL A 154 16.58 -0.63 0.12
N ASN A 155 17.90 -0.67 0.09
CA ASN A 155 18.75 0.52 0.07
C ASN A 155 18.75 1.15 -1.33
#